data_AF-A0A6B3GJA5-F1
#
_entry.id   AF-A0A6B3GJA5-F1
#
_cell.length_a   1.000
_cell.length_b   1.000
_cell.length_c   1.000
_cell.angle_alpha   90.00
_cell.angle_beta   90.00
_cell.angle_gamma   90.00
#
_symmetry.space_group_name_H-M   'P 1'
#
loop_
_entity.id
_entity.type
_entity.pdbx_description
1 polymer ?
#
loop_
_entity_poly.entity_id
_entity_poly.type
_entity_poly.pdbx_seq_one_letter_code
_entity_poly.pdbx_strand_id
1 'polypeptide(L)' 'HLDQPLIELEAYGPDKATAHRLANSARAELLAAVGRRYGTNIVISDVVEADGPRWLPEYLHPAANRYLCVLRVSL' A
#
# COMPACT_ATOMS: atom_id res chain seq x y z
N HIS A 1 13.63 -3.75 -18.10
CA HIS A 1 13.99 -3.67 -16.67
C HIS A 1 14.45 -2.26 -16.41
N LEU A 2 13.70 -1.41 -15.71
CA LEU A 2 14.43 -0.33 -15.03
C LEU A 2 13.75 0.15 -13.75
N ASP A 3 12.44 0.41 -13.74
CA ASP A 3 11.81 1.00 -12.56
C ASP A 3 10.94 -0.03 -11.81
N GLN A 4 11.37 -0.38 -10.60
CA GLN A 4 10.61 -1.16 -9.65
C GLN A 4 10.40 -0.38 -8.33
N PRO A 5 9.69 0.75 -8.36
CA PRO A 5 9.49 1.55 -7.16
C PRO A 5 8.81 0.75 -6.05
N LEU A 6 9.24 1.02 -4.83
CA LEU A 6 8.53 0.61 -3.62
C LEU A 6 7.53 1.70 -3.24
N ILE A 7 6.31 1.28 -2.96
CA ILE A 7 5.25 2.12 -2.40
C ILE A 7 5.03 1.66 -0.96
N GLU A 8 5.26 2.57 -0.02
CA GLU A 8 4.87 2.39 1.37
C GLU A 8 3.48 2.98 1.60
N LEU A 9 2.54 2.15 2.03
CA LEU A 9 1.20 2.57 2.41
C LEU A 9 1.08 2.56 3.93
N GLU A 10 0.93 3.74 4.51
CA GLU A 10 0.59 3.93 5.92
C GLU A 10 -0.89 4.27 6.07
N ALA A 11 -1.62 3.41 6.78
CA ALA A 11 -3.04 3.57 7.04
C ALA A 11 -3.28 3.77 8.54
N TYR A 12 -3.99 4.84 8.88
CA TYR A 12 -4.32 5.23 10.24
C TYR A 12 -5.82 5.07 10.49
N GLY A 13 -6.19 4.57 11.67
CA GLY A 13 -7.60 4.44 12.07
C GLY A 13 -7.82 4.55 13.58
N PRO A 14 -9.06 4.85 14.01
CA PRO A 14 -9.40 5.04 15.43
C PRO A 14 -9.30 3.74 16.26
N ASP A 15 -9.37 2.60 15.59
CA ASP A 15 -9.21 1.27 16.18
C ASP A 15 -8.43 0.35 15.23
N LYS A 16 -7.92 -0.78 15.74
CA LYS A 16 -7.14 -1.73 14.94
C LYS A 16 -7.90 -2.29 13.75
N ALA A 17 -9.20 -2.57 13.88
CA ALA A 17 -9.99 -3.19 12.83
C ALA A 17 -10.24 -2.20 11.67
N THR A 18 -10.50 -0.94 12.00
CA THR A 18 -10.70 0.13 11.01
C THR A 18 -9.39 0.43 10.27
N ALA A 19 -8.27 0.56 10.98
CA ALA A 19 -6.96 0.75 10.36
C ALA A 19 -6.56 -0.45 9.47
N HIS A 20 -6.78 -1.67 9.95
CA HIS A 20 -6.51 -2.90 9.20
C HIS A 20 -7.36 -3.02 7.92
N ARG A 21 -8.65 -2.68 7.99
CA ARG A 21 -9.53 -2.66 6.80
C ARG A 21 -9.04 -1.63 5.79
N LEU A 22 -8.71 -0.41 6.23
CA LEU A 22 -8.22 0.64 5.35
C LEU A 22 -6.91 0.22 4.65
N ALA A 23 -5.96 -0.34 5.39
CA ALA A 23 -4.69 -0.84 4.84
C ALA A 23 -4.94 -1.91 3.76
N ASN A 24 -5.82 -2.88 4.03
CA ASN A 24 -6.13 -3.94 3.07
C ASN A 24 -6.90 -3.44 1.85
N SER A 25 -7.79 -2.46 2.01
CA SER A 25 -8.48 -1.86 0.86
C SER A 25 -7.50 -1.12 -0.04
N ALA A 26 -6.62 -0.28 0.51
CA ALA A 26 -5.60 0.44 -0.27
C ALA A 26 -4.63 -0.52 -0.98
N ARG A 27 -4.21 -1.57 -0.28
CA ARG A 27 -3.39 -2.66 -0.82
C ARG A 27 -4.08 -3.38 -1.98
N ALA A 28 -5.36 -3.73 -1.82
CA ALA A 28 -6.13 -4.41 -2.86
C ALA A 28 -6.27 -3.55 -4.12
N GLU A 29 -6.46 -2.24 -3.99
CA GLU A 29 -6.52 -1.31 -5.13
C GLU A 29 -5.21 -1.29 -5.93
N LEU A 30 -4.05 -1.28 -5.26
CA LEU A 30 -2.76 -1.35 -5.96
C LEU A 30 -2.56 -2.69 -6.65
N LEU A 31 -2.89 -3.81 -6.00
CA LEU A 31 -2.83 -5.13 -6.64
C LEU A 31 -3.75 -5.24 -7.85
N ALA A 32 -4.92 -4.61 -7.81
CA ALA A 32 -5.86 -4.56 -8.93
C ALA A 32 -5.43 -3.59 -10.05
N ALA A 33 -4.38 -2.79 -9.85
CA ALA A 33 -3.92 -1.82 -10.84
C ALA A 33 -3.05 -2.44 -11.95
N VAL A 34 -2.73 -3.73 -11.88
CA VAL A 34 -2.00 -4.45 -12.95
C VAL A 34 -2.76 -4.32 -14.28
N GLY A 35 -2.03 -3.93 -15.32
CA GLY A 35 -2.54 -3.63 -16.66
C GLY A 35 -3.10 -2.23 -16.82
N ARG A 36 -3.21 -1.44 -15.74
CA ARG A 36 -3.74 -0.07 -15.80
C ARG A 36 -2.69 0.87 -16.40
N ARG A 37 -3.14 1.72 -17.34
CA ARG A 37 -2.32 2.73 -17.99
C ARG A 37 -2.61 4.11 -17.40
N TYR A 38 -1.55 4.85 -17.07
CA TYR A 38 -1.61 6.23 -16.61
C TYR A 38 -0.90 7.13 -17.63
N GLY A 39 -1.65 8.06 -18.24
CA GLY A 39 -1.15 8.85 -19.37
C GLY A 39 -0.85 7.98 -20.59
N THR A 40 0.14 8.36 -21.40
CA THR A 40 0.47 7.62 -22.63
C THR A 40 1.50 6.50 -22.42
N ASN A 41 2.40 6.64 -21.43
CA ASN A 41 3.63 5.85 -21.37
C ASN A 41 3.79 4.97 -20.12
N ILE A 42 2.98 5.16 -19.07
CA ILE A 42 3.14 4.42 -17.82
C ILE A 42 2.09 3.32 -17.78
N VAL A 43 2.54 2.07 -17.76
CA VAL A 43 1.67 0.90 -17.61
C VAL A 43 2.15 0.12 -16.41
N ILE A 44 1.28 -0.11 -15.44
CA ILE A 44 1.62 -1.02 -14.35
C ILE A 44 1.60 -2.44 -14.91
N SER A 45 2.77 -3.03 -15.11
CA SER A 45 2.93 -4.38 -15.67
C SER A 45 2.81 -5.47 -14.62
N ASP A 46 3.18 -5.16 -13.37
CA ASP A 46 3.08 -6.09 -12.24
C ASP A 46 3.05 -5.34 -10.90
N VAL A 47 2.48 -5.96 -9.87
CA VAL A 47 2.48 -5.47 -8.49
C VAL A 47 2.67 -6.66 -7.55
N VAL A 48 3.75 -6.63 -6.76
CA VAL A 48 4.06 -7.68 -5.78
C VAL A 48 4.12 -7.12 -4.37
N GLU A 49 3.65 -7.89 -3.41
CA GLU A 49 3.77 -7.54 -1.99
C GLU A 49 5.20 -7.82 -1.53
N ALA A 50 5.90 -6.78 -1.08
CA ALA A 50 7.22 -6.91 -0.47
C ALA A 50 7.12 -7.14 1.04
N ASP A 51 6.13 -6.52 1.69
CA ASP A 51 5.74 -6.75 3.09
C ASP A 51 4.24 -6.53 3.24
N GLY A 52 3.55 -7.50 3.84
CA GLY A 52 2.09 -7.45 4.04
C GLY A 52 1.67 -6.45 5.12
N PRO A 53 0.36 -6.17 5.27
CA PRO A 53 -0.13 -5.26 6.30
C PRO A 53 0.27 -5.70 7.71
N ARG A 54 1.16 -4.92 8.34
CA ARG A 54 1.58 -5.10 9.74
C ARG A 54 1.18 -3.90 10.57
N TRP A 55 0.67 -4.18 11.76
CA TRP A 55 0.42 -3.14 12.76
C TRP A 55 1.76 -2.66 13.33
N LEU A 56 1.94 -1.35 13.44
CA LEU A 56 3.11 -0.74 14.07
C LEU A 56 2.68 0.29 15.12
N PRO A 57 3.49 0.49 16.17
CA PRO A 57 3.31 1.62 17.06
C PRO A 57 3.31 2.94 16.27
N GLU A 58 2.47 3.85 16.72
CA GLU A 58 2.34 5.21 16.21
C GLU A 58 2.65 6.19 17.35
N TYR A 59 3.69 7.01 17.17
CA TYR A 59 4.22 7.85 18.24
C TYR A 59 3.79 9.32 18.12
N LEU A 60 3.37 9.77 16.92
CA LEU A 60 2.90 11.14 16.69
C LEU A 60 1.39 11.27 16.93
N HIS A 61 0.65 10.18 16.69
CA HIS A 61 -0.81 10.12 16.86
C HIS A 61 -1.20 9.03 17.86
N PRO A 62 -1.10 9.26 19.18
CA PRO A 62 -1.26 8.22 20.19
C PRO A 62 -2.65 7.57 20.25
N ALA A 63 -3.68 8.24 19.73
CA ALA A 63 -5.03 7.68 19.62
C ALA A 63 -5.27 6.86 18.34
N ALA A 64 -4.30 6.84 17.41
CA ALA A 64 -4.42 6.16 16.13
C ALA A 64 -3.74 4.80 16.16
N ASN A 65 -4.30 3.87 15.38
CA ASN A 65 -3.67 2.60 15.06
C ASN A 65 -3.09 2.68 13.65
N ARG A 66 -1.79 2.38 13.51
CA ARG A 66 -1.09 2.43 12.21
C ARG A 66 -0.84 1.03 11.67
N TYR A 67 -1.23 0.82 10.42
CA TYR A 67 -0.81 -0.33 9.62
C TYR A 67 0.08 0.14 8.48
N LEU A 68 1.18 -0.57 8.26
CA LEU A 68 2.10 -0.36 7.15
C LEU A 68 2.07 -1.59 6.23
N CYS A 69 2.05 -1.38 4.92
CA CYS A 69 2.43 -2.41 3.95
C CYS A 69 3.31 -1.82 2.86
N VAL A 70 4.09 -2.69 2.21
CA VAL A 70 5.04 -2.28 1.17
C VAL A 70 4.76 -3.11 -0.08
N LEU A 71 4.49 -2.43 -1.20
CA LEU A 71 4.29 -3.06 -2.50
C LEU A 71 5.38 -2.60 -3.45
N ARG A 72 5.82 -3.49 -4.33
CA ARG A 72 6.72 -3.17 -5.43
C ARG A 72 5.94 -3.19 -6.73
N VAL A 73 6.05 -2.13 -7.50
CA VAL A 73 5.34 -1.96 -8.77
C VAL A 73 6.33 -2.06 -9.92
N SER A 74 5.99 -2.73 -11.01
CA SER A 74 6.76 -2.71 -12.26
C SER A 74 6.05 -1.81 -13.28
N LEU A 75 6.78 -0.84 -13.86
CA LEU A 75 6.26 0.14 -14.82
C LEU A 75 6.76 -0.07 -16.25
#